data_AF-A0A4Q2AWW8-F1
#
_entry.id   AF-A0A4Q2AWW8-F1
#
_cell.length_a   1.000
_cell.length_b   1.000
_cell.length_c   1.000
_cell.angle_alpha   90.00
_cell.angle_beta   90.00
_cell.angle_gamma   90.00
#
_symmetry.space_group_name_H-M   'P 1'
#
loop_
_entity.id
_entity.type
_entity.pdbx_description
1 polymer ?
#
loop_
_entity_poly.entity_id
_entity_poly.type
_entity_poly.pdbx_seq_one_letter_code
_entity_poly.pdbx_strand_id
1 'polypeptide(L)'
;MYSYKTKKLVTSGILVADEVQEFEQVKMLVGHMYHRTKRKFKVIDPYRKGPLAKESLEIRDDRGNVLGEIPCQRIPHGHVLVIPTIFSKNDEHYTLNEVTTLLRDDQEKTIAEYELAEVTESLNKTTLTTHFVTTAGQQLCRADKQTITWKTLKYRDVKTNRSWSGSSIPEESNYLAVKSPLIMGYVAQTAGLGPASLKAKEQQIVYQKLGKIIAIDNGGNILGTKKYCNDRTDPTRAAATFLPYIKGYHRAIKAEAILPSDPSCDIFIKYLAN
;
A
#
# COMPACT_ATOMS: atom_id res chain seq x y z
N MET A 1 1.04 -20.93 -7.43
CA MET A 1 -0.37 -20.75 -7.84
C MET A 1 -1.28 -21.23 -6.71
N TYR A 2 -2.50 -20.73 -6.58
CA TYR A 2 -3.48 -21.26 -5.60
C TYR A 2 -4.49 -22.16 -6.32
N SER A 3 -4.63 -23.42 -5.89
CA SER A 3 -5.60 -24.36 -6.45
C SER A 3 -6.96 -24.20 -5.78
N TYR A 4 -8.01 -23.98 -6.57
CA TYR A 4 -9.38 -23.95 -6.03
C TYR A 4 -9.92 -25.34 -5.69
N LYS A 5 -9.38 -26.40 -6.29
CA LYS A 5 -9.75 -27.80 -6.01
C LYS A 5 -9.20 -28.26 -4.67
N THR A 6 -7.88 -28.12 -4.46
CA THR A 6 -7.22 -28.61 -3.23
C THR A 6 -7.18 -27.57 -2.11
N LYS A 7 -7.58 -26.32 -2.38
CA LYS A 7 -7.51 -25.16 -1.48
C LYS A 7 -6.10 -24.88 -0.94
N LYS A 8 -5.06 -25.26 -1.68
CA LYS A 8 -3.65 -25.12 -1.28
C LYS A 8 -2.82 -24.40 -2.34
N LEU A 9 -1.67 -23.88 -1.91
CA LEU A 9 -0.63 -23.41 -2.83
C LEU A 9 0.02 -24.60 -3.53
N VAL A 10 0.21 -24.50 -4.84
CA VAL A 10 0.93 -25.46 -5.66
C VAL A 10 1.97 -24.76 -6.52
N THR A 11 3.10 -25.42 -6.74
CA THR A 11 4.10 -25.02 -7.74
C THR A 11 3.71 -25.56 -9.11
N SER A 12 4.20 -24.92 -10.18
CA SER A 12 3.92 -25.35 -11.57
C SER A 12 4.35 -26.78 -11.87
N GLY A 13 5.29 -27.34 -11.09
CA GLY A 13 5.78 -28.72 -11.24
C GLY A 13 4.90 -29.81 -10.63
N ILE A 14 3.82 -29.48 -9.90
CA ILE A 14 2.92 -30.45 -9.24
C ILE A 14 1.51 -30.34 -9.82
N LEU A 15 1.40 -30.33 -11.15
CA LEU A 15 0.12 -30.38 -11.84
C LEU A 15 -0.09 -31.81 -12.33
N VAL A 16 -0.64 -32.67 -11.46
CA VAL A 16 -1.15 -33.99 -11.88
C VAL A 16 -2.52 -33.73 -12.48
N ALA A 17 -2.59 -33.83 -13.79
CA ALA A 17 -3.67 -33.26 -14.58
C ALA A 17 -4.72 -34.33 -14.93
N ASP A 18 -5.40 -34.81 -13.89
CA ASP A 18 -6.53 -35.72 -14.07
C ASP A 18 -7.81 -35.00 -14.53
N GLU A 19 -7.89 -33.66 -14.42
CA GLU A 19 -9.06 -32.83 -14.76
C GLU A 19 -8.68 -31.38 -15.12
N VAL A 20 -9.58 -30.65 -15.82
CA VAL A 20 -9.48 -29.20 -16.01
C VAL A 20 -9.58 -28.51 -14.64
N GLN A 21 -8.50 -27.88 -14.19
CA GLN A 21 -8.44 -27.26 -12.86
C GLN A 21 -8.36 -25.74 -12.96
N GLU A 22 -9.14 -25.06 -12.12
CA GLU A 22 -9.08 -23.60 -11.98
C GLU A 22 -8.06 -23.20 -10.90
N PHE A 23 -7.18 -22.28 -11.28
CA PHE A 23 -6.15 -21.72 -10.42
C PHE A 23 -6.25 -20.21 -10.36
N GLU A 24 -5.70 -19.67 -9.29
CA GLU A 24 -5.45 -18.24 -9.17
C GLU A 24 -3.95 -17.95 -9.16
N GLN A 25 -3.55 -16.91 -9.87
CA GLN A 25 -2.20 -16.40 -9.80
C GLN A 25 -1.98 -15.83 -8.40
N VAL A 26 -0.87 -16.21 -7.80
CA VAL A 26 -0.43 -15.70 -6.51
C VAL A 26 0.91 -15.02 -6.67
N LYS A 27 1.12 -13.94 -5.93
CA LYS A 27 2.40 -13.27 -5.83
C LYS A 27 3.01 -13.57 -4.47
N MET A 28 4.26 -14.01 -4.47
CA MET A 28 5.02 -14.23 -3.24
C MET A 28 5.40 -12.87 -2.66
N LEU A 29 5.14 -12.69 -1.36
CA LEU A 29 5.60 -11.56 -0.56
C LEU A 29 6.76 -12.02 0.33
N VAL A 30 7.37 -11.09 1.07
CA VAL A 30 8.42 -11.41 2.04
C VAL A 30 7.88 -12.34 3.14
N GLY A 31 8.64 -13.39 3.44
CA GLY A 31 8.39 -14.31 4.56
C GLY A 31 7.09 -15.11 4.44
N HIS A 32 7.07 -16.22 3.71
CA HIS A 32 5.96 -17.19 3.55
C HIS A 32 4.53 -16.61 3.30
N MET A 33 4.42 -15.30 3.12
CA MET A 33 3.19 -14.58 2.83
C MET A 33 2.99 -14.54 1.32
N TYR A 34 1.74 -14.53 0.90
CA TYR A 34 1.38 -14.49 -0.51
C TYR A 34 0.11 -13.67 -0.71
N HIS A 35 0.07 -12.96 -1.84
CA HIS A 35 -1.10 -12.21 -2.29
C HIS A 35 -1.84 -12.98 -3.37
N ARG A 36 -3.16 -13.07 -3.22
CA ARG A 36 -4.10 -13.66 -4.18
C ARG A 36 -4.53 -12.56 -5.17
N THR A 37 -4.07 -12.65 -6.41
CA THR A 37 -4.19 -11.57 -7.42
C THR A 37 -5.57 -11.47 -8.08
N LYS A 38 -6.46 -12.42 -7.80
CA LYS A 38 -7.76 -12.67 -8.45
C LYS A 38 -7.69 -12.99 -9.96
N ARG A 39 -6.49 -13.02 -10.55
CA ARG A 39 -6.30 -13.46 -11.93
C ARG A 39 -6.42 -14.98 -11.98
N LYS A 40 -7.43 -15.46 -12.68
CA LYS A 40 -7.72 -16.88 -12.80
C LYS A 40 -7.32 -17.45 -14.15
N PHE A 41 -7.01 -18.73 -14.17
CA PHE A 41 -6.71 -19.50 -15.38
C PHE A 41 -7.10 -20.96 -15.17
N LYS A 42 -7.40 -21.64 -16.28
CA LYS A 42 -7.59 -23.09 -16.30
C LYS A 42 -6.31 -23.75 -16.75
N VAL A 43 -5.95 -24.86 -16.11
CA VAL A 43 -4.84 -25.71 -16.56
C VAL A 43 -5.40 -27.05 -17.02
N ILE A 44 -4.91 -27.52 -18.17
CA ILE A 44 -5.25 -28.83 -18.73
C ILE A 44 -3.99 -29.59 -19.12
N ASP A 45 -4.03 -30.93 -18.97
CA ASP A 45 -3.11 -31.83 -19.68
C ASP A 45 -3.55 -31.90 -21.13
N PRO A 46 -2.70 -31.47 -22.08
CA PRO A 46 -3.09 -31.50 -23.46
C PRO A 46 -3.00 -32.90 -24.09
N TYR A 47 -2.32 -33.87 -23.46
CA TYR A 47 -2.14 -35.24 -23.96
C TYR A 47 -3.11 -36.25 -23.37
N ARG A 48 -4.06 -35.82 -22.53
CA ARG A 48 -5.00 -36.70 -21.82
C ARG A 48 -5.79 -37.64 -22.74
N LYS A 49 -6.13 -37.19 -23.95
CA LYS A 49 -6.94 -37.96 -24.92
C LYS A 49 -6.14 -38.53 -26.09
N GLY A 50 -4.82 -38.36 -26.08
CA GLY A 50 -3.95 -38.79 -27.17
C GLY A 50 -2.92 -37.73 -27.56
N PRO A 51 -2.08 -38.00 -28.56
CA PRO A 51 -1.12 -37.03 -29.07
C PRO A 51 -1.87 -35.82 -29.65
N LEU A 52 -1.48 -34.62 -29.22
CA LEU A 52 -1.93 -33.40 -29.89
C LEU A 52 -1.43 -33.38 -31.33
N ALA A 53 -2.32 -33.08 -32.29
CA ALA A 53 -1.91 -32.81 -33.67
C ALA A 53 -1.04 -31.53 -33.79
N LYS A 54 -1.12 -30.62 -32.81
CA LYS A 54 -0.35 -29.37 -32.76
C LYS A 54 0.02 -29.03 -31.30
N GLU A 55 1.26 -28.60 -31.04
CA GLU A 55 1.75 -28.19 -29.71
C GLU A 55 1.18 -26.85 -29.21
N SER A 56 -0.02 -26.48 -29.67
CA SER A 56 -0.68 -25.23 -29.30
C SER A 56 -2.19 -25.39 -29.38
N LEU A 57 -2.89 -24.70 -28.50
CA LEU A 57 -4.34 -24.60 -28.46
C LEU A 57 -4.79 -23.36 -29.23
N GLU A 58 -5.57 -23.53 -30.29
CA GLU A 58 -6.18 -22.40 -31.00
C GLU A 58 -7.29 -21.78 -30.14
N ILE A 59 -7.31 -20.45 -30.07
CA ILE A 59 -8.35 -19.69 -29.37
C ILE A 59 -9.22 -18.97 -30.38
N ARG A 60 -10.54 -19.03 -30.18
CA ARG A 60 -11.53 -18.41 -31.08
C ARG A 60 -12.53 -17.55 -30.31
N ASP A 61 -13.09 -16.55 -30.99
CA ASP A 61 -14.30 -15.90 -30.51
C ASP A 61 -15.55 -16.74 -30.86
N ASP A 62 -16.69 -16.34 -30.32
CA ASP A 62 -18.00 -16.95 -30.56
C ASP A 62 -18.54 -16.78 -31.99
N ARG A 63 -17.89 -15.94 -32.80
CA ARG A 63 -18.13 -15.78 -34.24
C ARG A 63 -17.24 -16.70 -35.08
N GLY A 64 -16.36 -17.46 -34.43
CA GLY A 64 -15.44 -18.42 -35.05
C GLY A 64 -14.13 -17.80 -35.54
N ASN A 65 -13.87 -16.52 -35.28
CA ASN A 65 -12.63 -15.83 -35.65
C ASN A 65 -11.47 -16.33 -34.79
N VAL A 66 -10.30 -16.53 -35.39
CA VAL A 66 -9.10 -16.95 -34.66
C VAL A 66 -8.50 -15.76 -33.90
N LEU A 67 -8.54 -15.84 -32.57
CA LEU A 67 -7.95 -14.85 -31.67
C LEU A 67 -6.46 -15.10 -31.42
N GLY A 68 -5.93 -16.28 -31.76
CA GLY A 68 -4.52 -16.62 -31.57
C GLY A 68 -4.33 -18.08 -31.17
N GLU A 69 -3.19 -18.37 -30.56
CA GLU A 69 -2.84 -19.71 -30.08
C GLU A 69 -2.15 -19.64 -28.71
N ILE A 70 -2.46 -20.60 -27.84
CA ILE A 70 -1.83 -20.78 -26.53
C ILE A 70 -0.82 -21.93 -26.67
N PRO A 71 0.48 -21.68 -26.49
CA PRO A 71 1.48 -22.73 -26.64
C PRO A 71 1.41 -23.73 -25.47
N CYS A 72 1.66 -24.99 -25.79
CA CYS A 72 1.92 -26.04 -24.82
C CYS A 72 3.23 -25.72 -24.07
N GLN A 73 3.18 -25.70 -22.73
CA GLN A 73 4.35 -25.46 -21.89
C GLN A 73 4.88 -26.78 -21.35
N ARG A 74 6.19 -27.01 -21.50
CA ARG A 74 6.87 -28.17 -20.92
C ARG A 74 7.18 -27.91 -19.44
N ILE A 75 6.81 -28.85 -18.58
CA ILE A 75 7.09 -28.84 -17.14
C ILE A 75 7.91 -30.10 -16.76
N PRO A 76 8.54 -30.16 -15.57
CA PRO A 76 9.42 -31.27 -15.19
C PRO A 76 8.79 -32.67 -15.29
N HIS A 77 7.46 -32.78 -15.16
CA HIS A 77 6.72 -34.04 -15.17
C HIS A 77 5.61 -34.10 -16.23
N GLY A 78 5.73 -33.34 -17.33
CA GLY A 78 4.77 -33.40 -18.42
C GLY A 78 4.60 -32.09 -19.18
N HIS A 79 3.39 -31.86 -19.65
CA HIS A 79 3.04 -30.72 -20.48
C HIS A 79 1.73 -30.12 -20.01
N VAL A 80 1.61 -28.80 -20.10
CA VAL A 80 0.40 -28.08 -19.65
C VAL A 80 0.04 -26.97 -20.62
N LEU A 81 -1.26 -26.76 -20.80
CA LEU A 81 -1.80 -25.53 -21.36
C LEU A 81 -2.35 -24.67 -20.22
N VAL A 82 -1.87 -23.43 -20.14
CA VAL A 82 -2.36 -22.43 -19.18
C VAL A 82 -3.31 -21.50 -19.92
N ILE A 83 -4.61 -21.73 -19.75
CA ILE A 83 -5.68 -21.04 -20.47
C ILE A 83 -6.17 -19.87 -19.60
N PRO A 84 -5.91 -18.60 -19.99
CA PRO A 84 -6.37 -17.45 -19.23
C PRO A 84 -7.90 -17.40 -19.25
N THR A 85 -8.55 -17.19 -18.11
CA THR A 85 -10.02 -17.03 -18.11
C THR A 85 -10.45 -15.68 -18.68
N ILE A 86 -9.51 -14.72 -18.79
CA ILE A 86 -9.73 -13.39 -19.36
C ILE A 86 -8.45 -12.96 -20.06
N PHE A 87 -8.56 -12.40 -21.27
CA PHE A 87 -7.44 -11.73 -21.95
C PHE A 87 -7.94 -10.55 -22.79
N SER A 88 -6.99 -9.79 -23.36
CA SER A 88 -7.30 -8.70 -24.29
C SER A 88 -6.51 -8.84 -25.58
N LYS A 89 -7.12 -8.46 -26.70
CA LYS A 89 -6.49 -8.39 -28.01
C LYS A 89 -7.11 -7.23 -28.78
N ASN A 90 -6.27 -6.39 -29.39
CA ASN A 90 -6.71 -5.22 -30.17
C ASN A 90 -7.71 -4.32 -29.40
N ASP A 91 -7.42 -4.03 -28.11
CA ASP A 91 -8.28 -3.26 -27.19
C ASP A 91 -9.66 -3.85 -26.88
N GLU A 92 -9.98 -5.04 -27.42
CA GLU A 92 -11.14 -5.82 -27.02
C GLU A 92 -10.77 -6.79 -25.90
N HIS A 93 -11.75 -7.08 -25.04
CA HIS A 93 -11.58 -7.97 -23.90
C HIS A 93 -12.46 -9.20 -24.05
N TYR A 94 -11.93 -10.35 -23.63
CA TYR A 94 -12.53 -11.64 -23.89
C TYR A 94 -12.57 -12.49 -22.62
N THR A 95 -13.69 -13.17 -22.36
CA THR A 95 -13.89 -14.12 -21.26
C THR A 95 -13.96 -15.55 -21.78
N LEU A 96 -13.27 -16.47 -21.11
CA LEU A 96 -13.30 -17.88 -21.48
C LEU A 96 -14.70 -18.44 -21.19
N ASN A 97 -15.41 -18.85 -22.24
CA ASN A 97 -16.71 -19.50 -22.10
C ASN A 97 -16.50 -20.98 -21.78
N GLU A 98 -15.85 -21.70 -22.71
CA GLU A 98 -15.59 -23.12 -22.58
C GLU A 98 -14.27 -23.56 -23.22
N VAL A 99 -13.84 -24.76 -22.83
CA VAL A 99 -12.73 -25.47 -23.46
C VAL A 99 -13.31 -26.76 -23.98
N THR A 100 -13.43 -26.87 -25.30
CA THR A 100 -14.01 -28.02 -25.98
C THR A 100 -12.95 -28.77 -26.76
N THR A 101 -13.02 -30.10 -26.73
CA THR A 101 -12.28 -30.95 -27.66
C THR A 101 -13.19 -31.19 -28.85
N LEU A 102 -12.88 -30.58 -30.01
CA LEU A 102 -13.62 -30.79 -31.24
C LEU A 102 -12.94 -31.89 -32.06
N LEU A 103 -13.69 -32.89 -32.50
CA LEU A 103 -13.27 -33.83 -33.54
C LEU A 103 -13.69 -33.21 -34.88
N ARG A 104 -12.73 -32.85 -35.75
CA ARG A 104 -13.02 -32.56 -37.17
C ARG A 104 -12.14 -33.44 -38.01
N ASP A 105 -12.75 -34.12 -38.99
CA ASP A 105 -12.07 -34.86 -40.05
C ASP A 105 -10.88 -35.68 -39.54
N ASP A 106 -11.17 -36.59 -38.61
CA ASP A 106 -10.20 -37.54 -38.01
C ASP A 106 -9.05 -36.91 -37.21
N GLN A 107 -9.13 -35.62 -36.86
CA GLN A 107 -8.23 -34.96 -35.91
C GLN A 107 -8.98 -34.37 -34.71
N GLU A 108 -8.60 -34.79 -33.50
CA GLU A 108 -8.97 -34.10 -32.27
C GLU A 108 -8.25 -32.74 -32.21
N LYS A 109 -9.00 -31.64 -32.37
CA LYS A 109 -8.52 -30.28 -32.13
C LYS A 109 -9.20 -29.73 -30.88
N THR A 110 -8.42 -29.54 -29.81
CA THR A 110 -8.90 -28.78 -28.66
C THR A 110 -8.97 -27.30 -29.05
N ILE A 111 -10.09 -26.65 -28.76
CA ILE A 111 -10.31 -25.22 -28.98
C ILE A 111 -10.78 -24.61 -27.65
N ALA A 112 -10.26 -23.43 -27.32
CA ALA A 112 -10.84 -22.61 -26.26
C ALA A 112 -11.67 -21.50 -26.89
N GLU A 113 -12.96 -21.49 -26.55
CA GLU A 113 -13.92 -20.50 -27.03
C GLU A 113 -14.03 -19.36 -26.03
N TYR A 114 -13.93 -18.15 -26.57
CA TYR A 114 -14.01 -16.92 -25.82
C TYR A 114 -15.19 -16.08 -26.31
N GLU A 115 -15.77 -15.32 -25.39
CA GLU A 115 -16.83 -14.37 -25.68
C GLU A 115 -16.35 -12.95 -25.42
N LEU A 116 -16.88 -12.01 -26.20
CA LEU A 116 -16.60 -10.60 -25.98
C LEU A 116 -17.15 -10.18 -24.61
N ALA A 117 -16.30 -9.51 -23.83
CA ALA A 117 -16.64 -9.03 -22.51
C ALA A 117 -16.95 -7.52 -22.54
N GLU A 118 -18.04 -7.14 -21.90
CA GLU A 118 -18.28 -5.75 -21.52
C GLU A 118 -17.30 -5.36 -20.42
N VAL A 119 -16.57 -4.26 -20.63
CA VAL A 119 -15.61 -3.75 -19.65
C VAL A 119 -16.10 -2.44 -19.09
N THR A 120 -16.29 -2.43 -17.78
CA THR A 120 -16.53 -1.20 -17.03
C THR A 120 -15.29 -0.82 -16.27
N GLU A 121 -14.87 0.43 -16.46
CA GLU A 121 -13.77 1.02 -15.74
C GLU A 121 -14.28 1.80 -14.54
N SER A 122 -13.64 1.59 -13.39
CA SER A 122 -13.89 2.39 -12.20
C SER A 122 -12.57 2.89 -11.63
N LEU A 123 -12.57 4.16 -11.24
CA LEU A 123 -11.47 4.80 -10.56
C LEU A 123 -11.73 4.77 -9.05
N ASN A 124 -10.92 4.01 -8.34
CA ASN A 124 -11.00 3.92 -6.89
C ASN A 124 -9.93 4.82 -6.26
N LYS A 125 -10.25 5.37 -5.09
CA LYS A 125 -9.37 6.27 -4.35
C LYS A 125 -9.33 5.89 -2.88
N THR A 126 -8.16 6.01 -2.28
CA THR A 126 -8.00 6.00 -0.82
C THR A 126 -7.18 7.20 -0.41
N THR A 127 -7.50 7.75 0.75
CA THR A 127 -6.82 8.92 1.31
C THR A 127 -6.45 8.64 2.75
N LEU A 128 -5.22 8.98 3.12
CA LEU A 128 -4.75 9.11 4.50
C LEU A 128 -4.65 10.58 4.86
N THR A 129 -5.25 10.94 5.99
CA THR A 129 -5.13 12.28 6.58
C THR A 129 -4.24 12.23 7.82
N THR A 130 -3.18 13.03 7.84
CA THR A 130 -2.28 13.17 9.00
C THR A 130 -2.57 14.48 9.71
N HIS A 131 -3.00 14.38 10.96
CA HIS A 131 -3.33 15.51 11.82
C HIS A 131 -2.13 15.93 12.66
N PHE A 132 -1.92 17.24 12.81
CA PHE A 132 -0.88 17.81 13.68
C PHE A 132 -1.58 18.50 14.83
N VAL A 133 -1.57 17.86 16.00
CA VAL A 133 -2.46 18.22 17.11
C VAL A 133 -1.70 18.43 18.41
N THR A 134 -2.28 19.18 19.33
CA THR A 134 -1.81 19.22 20.72
C THR A 134 -2.15 17.93 21.46
N THR A 135 -1.61 17.74 22.66
CA THR A 135 -2.03 16.66 23.59
C THR A 135 -3.53 16.69 23.92
N ALA A 136 -4.18 17.85 23.79
CA ALA A 136 -5.62 18.01 23.97
C ALA A 136 -6.43 17.79 22.66
N GLY A 137 -5.78 17.41 21.56
CA GLY A 137 -6.42 17.16 20.27
C GLY A 137 -6.70 18.41 19.42
N GLN A 138 -6.24 19.59 19.83
CA GLN A 138 -6.43 20.82 19.03
C GLN A 138 -5.51 20.82 17.81
N GLN A 139 -6.07 20.98 16.61
CA GLN A 139 -5.32 21.11 15.37
C GLN A 139 -4.44 22.37 15.37
N LEU A 140 -3.15 22.20 15.05
CA LEU A 140 -2.16 23.29 15.04
C LEU A 140 -1.90 23.88 13.65
N CYS A 141 -1.99 23.07 12.60
CA CYS A 141 -1.81 23.51 11.22
C CYS A 141 -2.65 22.67 10.27
N ARG A 142 -2.58 22.93 8.96
CA ARG A 142 -3.35 22.15 7.97
C ARG A 142 -2.92 20.67 8.02
N ALA A 143 -3.90 19.77 8.04
CA ALA A 143 -3.63 18.33 7.94
C ALA A 143 -3.00 17.98 6.59
N ASP A 144 -2.03 17.07 6.61
CA ASP A 144 -1.44 16.53 5.39
C ASP A 144 -2.32 15.42 4.82
N LYS A 145 -2.47 15.35 3.49
CA LYS A 145 -3.35 14.38 2.83
C LYS A 145 -2.61 13.69 1.69
N GLN A 146 -2.52 12.38 1.78
CA GLN A 146 -1.99 11.54 0.71
C GLN A 146 -3.12 10.75 0.09
N THR A 147 -3.37 10.95 -1.20
CA THR A 147 -4.41 10.23 -1.95
C THR A 147 -3.76 9.33 -2.99
N ILE A 148 -4.10 8.05 -2.94
CA ILE A 148 -3.70 7.06 -3.94
C ILE A 148 -4.93 6.68 -4.75
N THR A 149 -4.77 6.70 -6.07
CA THR A 149 -5.83 6.40 -7.03
C THR A 149 -5.44 5.17 -7.84
N TRP A 150 -6.35 4.21 -8.00
CA TRP A 150 -6.13 3.04 -8.84
C TRP A 150 -7.33 2.73 -9.71
N LYS A 151 -7.06 2.07 -10.83
CA LYS A 151 -8.04 1.62 -11.81
C LYS A 151 -8.47 0.19 -11.50
N THR A 152 -9.78 -0.04 -11.49
CA THR A 152 -10.39 -1.36 -11.39
C THR A 152 -11.25 -1.58 -12.62
N LEU A 153 -10.93 -2.64 -13.36
CA LEU A 153 -11.68 -3.10 -14.52
C LEU A 153 -12.62 -4.22 -14.07
N LYS A 154 -13.90 -4.11 -14.39
CA LYS A 154 -14.88 -5.17 -14.23
C LYS A 154 -15.28 -5.66 -15.62
N TYR A 155 -15.18 -6.97 -15.79
CA TYR A 155 -15.52 -7.69 -17.00
C TYR A 155 -16.86 -8.36 -16.78
N ARG A 156 -17.77 -8.25 -17.72
CA ARG A 156 -19.03 -8.99 -17.76
C ARG A 156 -19.13 -9.73 -19.09
N ASP A 157 -19.36 -11.03 -19.00
CA ASP A 157 -19.69 -11.87 -20.14
C ASP A 157 -21.14 -11.59 -20.54
N VAL A 158 -21.34 -11.23 -21.81
CA VAL A 158 -22.63 -10.69 -22.30
C VAL A 158 -23.72 -11.76 -22.34
N LYS A 159 -23.37 -13.03 -22.58
CA LYS A 159 -24.38 -14.10 -22.72
C LYS A 159 -24.70 -14.75 -21.38
N THR A 160 -23.68 -15.03 -20.58
CA THR A 160 -23.84 -15.76 -19.32
C THR A 160 -24.05 -14.85 -18.12
N ASN A 161 -23.90 -13.53 -18.29
CA ASN A 161 -23.90 -12.52 -17.21
C ASN A 161 -22.86 -12.78 -16.11
N ARG A 162 -21.90 -13.68 -16.34
CA ARG A 162 -20.80 -13.91 -15.42
C ARG A 162 -19.94 -12.66 -15.36
N SER A 163 -19.43 -12.33 -14.17
CA SER A 163 -18.60 -11.15 -13.98
C SER A 163 -17.34 -11.44 -13.20
N TRP A 164 -16.31 -10.69 -13.55
CA TRP A 164 -14.98 -10.78 -12.95
C TRP A 164 -14.43 -9.37 -12.76
N SER A 165 -13.44 -9.22 -11.89
CA SER A 165 -12.78 -7.93 -11.70
C SER A 165 -11.27 -8.13 -11.66
N GLY A 166 -10.56 -7.33 -12.44
CA GLY A 166 -9.12 -7.14 -12.36
C GLY A 166 -8.84 -5.78 -11.76
N SER A 167 -8.04 -5.71 -10.70
CA SER A 167 -7.64 -4.43 -10.13
C SER A 167 -6.15 -4.21 -10.34
N SER A 168 -5.78 -3.09 -10.95
CA SER A 168 -4.39 -2.66 -11.07
C SER A 168 -3.98 -1.88 -9.82
N ILE A 169 -4.21 -2.45 -8.63
CA ILE A 169 -3.64 -1.89 -7.41
C ILE A 169 -2.15 -2.22 -7.49
N PRO A 170 -1.23 -1.24 -7.33
CA PRO A 170 0.16 -1.59 -7.12
C PRO A 170 0.23 -2.33 -5.77
N GLU A 171 0.52 -3.63 -5.84
CA GLU A 171 0.28 -4.65 -4.81
C GLU A 171 0.99 -4.41 -3.47
N GLU A 172 1.89 -3.42 -3.38
CA GLU A 172 2.67 -3.06 -2.18
C GLU A 172 2.70 -1.55 -1.93
N SER A 173 1.66 -0.82 -2.33
CA SER A 173 1.64 0.62 -2.07
C SER A 173 1.38 0.88 -0.58
N ASN A 174 2.25 1.64 0.07
CA ASN A 174 1.96 2.29 1.35
C ASN A 174 1.86 3.80 1.11
N TYR A 175 1.17 4.51 1.99
CA TYR A 175 1.36 5.96 2.06
C TYR A 175 2.80 6.24 2.50
N LEU A 176 3.37 7.33 1.99
CA LEU A 176 4.72 7.75 2.32
C LEU A 176 4.81 8.15 3.79
N ALA A 177 6.01 8.01 4.36
CA ALA A 177 6.32 8.53 5.67
C ALA A 177 6.05 10.04 5.72
N VAL A 178 5.51 10.52 6.85
CA VAL A 178 5.21 11.94 7.08
C VAL A 178 6.16 12.47 8.14
N LYS A 179 6.95 13.49 7.78
CA LYS A 179 7.81 14.18 8.75
C LYS A 179 6.99 15.17 9.57
N SER A 180 7.37 15.34 10.84
CA SER A 180 6.80 16.36 11.70
C SER A 180 7.23 17.75 11.20
N PRO A 181 6.28 18.63 10.81
CA PRO A 181 6.63 20.02 10.48
C PRO A 181 7.10 20.78 11.71
N LEU A 182 7.96 21.77 11.51
CA LEU A 182 8.31 22.71 12.56
C LEU A 182 7.13 23.65 12.83
N ILE A 183 6.57 23.61 14.05
CA ILE A 183 5.47 24.47 14.47
C ILE A 183 5.96 25.39 15.60
N MET A 184 5.99 26.69 15.34
CA MET A 184 6.52 27.68 16.30
C MET A 184 5.75 27.65 17.62
N GLY A 185 6.48 27.58 18.74
CA GLY A 185 5.92 27.50 20.08
C GLY A 185 5.57 26.09 20.55
N TYR A 186 5.81 25.06 19.73
CA TYR A 186 5.51 23.66 20.02
C TYR A 186 6.65 22.73 19.61
N VAL A 187 6.79 21.60 20.29
CA VAL A 187 7.70 20.50 19.93
C VAL A 187 6.90 19.24 19.63
N ALA A 188 7.26 18.54 18.56
CA ALA A 188 6.67 17.27 18.20
C ALA A 188 7.15 16.18 19.16
N GLN A 189 6.28 15.25 19.53
CA GLN A 189 6.67 14.07 20.33
C GLN A 189 7.53 13.08 19.53
N THR A 190 7.38 13.06 18.20
CA THR A 190 8.19 12.24 17.30
C THR A 190 8.65 13.09 16.11
N ALA A 191 9.77 12.71 15.48
CA ALA A 191 10.26 13.40 14.27
C ALA A 191 9.38 13.16 13.02
N GLY A 192 8.46 12.21 13.11
CA GLY A 192 7.51 11.86 12.06
C GLY A 192 6.86 10.50 12.31
N LEU A 193 6.12 10.03 11.31
CA LEU A 193 5.53 8.70 11.23
C LEU A 193 6.12 7.97 10.02
N GLY A 194 6.37 6.67 10.17
CA GLY A 194 6.79 5.81 9.07
C GLY A 194 5.70 5.60 8.02
N PRO A 195 5.97 4.81 6.96
CA PRO A 195 4.97 4.47 5.95
C PRO A 195 3.74 3.81 6.58
N ALA A 196 2.56 4.15 6.06
CA ALA A 196 1.29 3.63 6.57
C ALA A 196 0.59 2.74 5.52
N SER A 197 -0.08 1.69 5.99
CA SER A 197 -0.88 0.82 5.12
C SER A 197 -2.04 1.57 4.45
N LEU A 198 -2.42 1.20 3.22
CA LEU A 198 -3.60 1.78 2.52
C LEU A 198 -4.93 1.61 3.27
N LYS A 199 -5.00 0.69 4.24
CA LYS A 199 -6.17 0.52 5.10
C LYS A 199 -6.35 1.70 6.07
N ALA A 200 -5.27 2.40 6.41
CA ALA A 200 -5.33 3.57 7.27
C ALA A 200 -6.06 4.74 6.59
N LYS A 201 -6.89 5.43 7.36
CA LYS A 201 -7.65 6.62 6.93
C LYS A 201 -7.19 7.89 7.63
N GLU A 202 -6.81 7.76 8.90
CA GLU A 202 -6.34 8.86 9.73
C GLU A 202 -5.15 8.43 10.58
N GLN A 203 -4.26 9.38 10.86
CA GLN A 203 -3.18 9.27 11.84
C GLN A 203 -2.85 10.66 12.39
N GLN A 204 -2.08 10.73 13.49
CA GLN A 204 -1.75 12.01 14.11
C GLN A 204 -0.31 12.06 14.62
N ILE A 205 0.28 13.25 14.54
CA ILE A 205 1.52 13.63 15.20
C ILE A 205 1.16 14.61 16.30
N VAL A 206 1.52 14.26 17.53
CA VAL A 206 1.19 15.02 18.72
C VAL A 206 2.32 16.00 19.05
N TYR A 207 1.93 17.21 19.44
CA TYR A 207 2.81 18.30 19.83
C TYR A 207 2.54 18.73 21.27
N GLN A 208 3.61 19.13 21.94
CA GLN A 208 3.57 19.77 23.26
C GLN A 208 3.99 21.22 23.13
N LYS A 209 3.38 22.09 23.93
CA LYS A 209 3.73 23.52 23.95
C LYS A 209 5.12 23.67 24.56
N LEU A 210 5.95 24.53 23.98
CA LEU A 210 7.23 24.88 24.56
C LEU A 210 7.04 25.54 25.93
N GLY A 211 7.87 25.12 26.88
CA GLY A 211 8.00 25.76 28.17
C GLY A 211 8.71 27.11 28.10
N LYS A 212 9.04 27.63 29.28
CA LYS A 212 9.75 28.90 29.45
C LYS A 212 10.71 28.85 30.64
N ILE A 213 11.69 29.73 30.58
CA ILE A 213 12.52 30.11 31.73
C ILE A 213 11.70 31.07 32.59
N ILE A 214 11.59 30.80 33.88
CA ILE A 214 11.01 31.67 34.90
C ILE A 214 12.15 32.08 35.83
N ALA A 215 12.47 33.37 35.83
CA ALA A 215 13.46 33.93 36.73
C ALA A 215 12.79 34.28 38.07
N ILE A 216 13.38 33.84 39.17
CA ILE A 216 12.86 34.08 40.52
C ILE A 216 13.94 34.65 41.44
N ASP A 217 13.53 35.42 42.46
CA ASP A 217 14.42 35.84 43.55
C ASP A 217 14.58 34.73 44.62
N ASN A 218 15.32 35.03 45.69
CA ASN A 218 15.48 34.11 46.83
C ASN A 218 14.18 33.81 47.57
N GLY A 219 13.20 34.72 47.52
CA GLY A 219 11.88 34.54 48.12
C GLY A 219 10.91 33.76 47.22
N GLY A 220 11.29 33.44 45.98
CA GLY A 220 10.45 32.77 44.99
C GLY A 220 9.56 33.71 44.17
N ASN A 221 9.72 35.03 44.30
CA ASN A 221 8.95 35.99 43.50
C ASN A 221 9.44 35.97 42.05
N ILE A 222 8.49 36.01 41.11
CA ILE A 222 8.79 36.02 39.67
C ILE A 222 9.34 37.39 39.28
N LEU A 223 10.56 37.41 38.77
CA LEU A 223 11.25 38.61 38.28
C LEU A 223 11.09 38.78 36.76
N GLY A 224 10.86 37.69 36.03
CA GLY A 224 10.70 37.73 34.59
C GLY A 224 10.52 36.35 33.97
N THR A 225 10.10 36.31 32.71
CA THR A 225 9.95 35.05 31.96
C THR A 225 10.50 35.18 30.54
N LYS A 226 11.00 34.07 30.00
CA LYS A 226 11.44 33.98 28.60
C LYS A 226 11.10 32.63 28.01
N LYS A 227 10.26 32.61 26.97
CA LYS A 227 9.85 31.39 26.27
C LYS A 227 11.04 30.74 25.59
N TYR A 228 11.06 29.41 25.55
CA TYR A 228 12.04 28.72 24.73
C TYR A 228 11.84 29.03 23.25
N CYS A 229 12.93 28.93 22.49
CA CYS A 229 12.88 28.93 21.03
C CYS A 229 12.84 27.49 20.51
N ASN A 230 12.16 27.27 19.40
CA ASN A 230 12.27 26.02 18.65
C ASN A 230 13.67 25.81 18.10
N ASP A 231 14.13 24.56 18.02
CA ASP A 231 15.21 24.19 17.12
C ASP A 231 14.72 24.30 15.67
N ARG A 232 15.50 24.94 14.79
CA ARG A 232 15.09 25.19 13.40
C ARG A 232 15.22 23.98 12.49
N THR A 233 15.95 22.96 12.95
CA THR A 233 16.30 21.76 12.18
C THR A 233 15.67 20.49 12.73
N ASP A 234 15.28 20.50 14.01
CA ASP A 234 14.65 19.37 14.69
C ASP A 234 13.32 19.77 15.34
N PRO A 235 12.16 19.33 14.81
CA PRO A 235 10.84 19.68 15.36
C PRO A 235 10.60 19.09 16.76
N THR A 236 11.42 18.16 17.23
CA THR A 236 11.31 17.53 18.55
C THR A 236 12.09 18.24 19.65
N ARG A 237 12.85 19.29 19.29
CA ARG A 237 13.79 19.95 20.20
C ARG A 237 13.53 21.45 20.32
N ALA A 238 13.93 21.99 21.47
CA ALA A 238 14.13 23.43 21.65
C ALA A 238 15.57 23.81 21.29
N ALA A 239 15.76 25.05 20.86
CA ALA A 239 17.06 25.69 20.76
C ALA A 239 17.51 26.24 22.12
N ALA A 240 18.82 26.47 22.25
CA ALA A 240 19.37 27.15 23.41
C ALA A 240 18.74 28.55 23.56
N THR A 241 18.24 28.86 24.75
CA THR A 241 17.55 30.11 25.05
C THR A 241 18.36 30.91 26.07
N PHE A 242 18.80 32.11 25.69
CA PHE A 242 19.49 33.02 26.60
C PHE A 242 18.61 33.40 27.77
N LEU A 243 19.18 33.35 28.97
CA LEU A 243 18.54 33.79 30.20
C LEU A 243 18.10 35.27 30.11
N PRO A 244 16.96 35.66 30.70
CA PRO A 244 16.50 37.04 30.68
C PRO A 244 17.45 37.96 31.47
N TYR A 245 17.72 39.16 30.94
CA TYR A 245 18.37 40.21 31.71
C TYR A 245 17.35 40.85 32.66
N ILE A 246 17.71 40.97 33.94
CA ILE A 246 16.86 41.58 34.97
C ILE A 246 17.67 42.69 35.64
N LYS A 247 17.16 43.92 35.55
CA LYS A 247 17.83 45.09 36.13
C LYS A 247 17.91 44.95 37.66
N GLY A 248 19.11 45.17 38.22
CA GLY A 248 19.36 45.09 39.67
C GLY A 248 19.61 43.67 40.19
N TYR A 249 19.66 42.66 39.32
CA TYR A 249 19.91 41.28 39.70
C TYR A 249 21.01 40.65 38.82
N HIS A 250 21.70 39.65 39.37
CA HIS A 250 22.60 38.75 38.64
C HIS A 250 22.13 37.30 38.77
N ARG A 251 22.50 36.47 37.79
CA ARG A 251 22.14 35.05 37.75
C ARG A 251 22.90 34.28 38.83
N ALA A 252 22.23 33.38 39.54
CA ALA A 252 22.88 32.48 40.49
C ALA A 252 23.71 31.35 39.82
N ILE A 253 23.50 31.15 38.52
CA ILE A 253 24.23 30.18 37.70
C ILE A 253 25.17 30.87 36.71
N LYS A 254 26.24 30.16 36.33
CA LYS A 254 27.24 30.68 35.37
C LYS A 254 26.79 30.61 33.90
N ALA A 255 25.87 29.72 33.57
CA ALA A 255 25.41 29.54 32.19
C ALA A 255 24.72 30.81 31.66
N GLU A 256 24.94 31.14 30.39
CA GLU A 256 24.29 32.30 29.76
C GLU A 256 22.99 31.95 29.04
N ALA A 257 22.93 30.73 28.51
CA ALA A 257 21.77 30.16 27.85
C ALA A 257 21.49 28.77 28.40
N ILE A 258 20.23 28.37 28.34
CA ILE A 258 19.78 27.05 28.72
C ILE A 258 19.28 26.31 27.49
N LEU A 259 19.78 25.10 27.30
CA LEU A 259 19.15 24.09 26.46
C LEU A 259 18.36 23.17 27.40
N PRO A 260 17.01 23.23 27.40
CA PRO A 260 16.21 22.42 28.31
C PRO A 260 16.34 20.94 27.97
N SER A 261 16.42 20.09 28.99
CA SER A 261 16.38 18.64 28.84
C SER A 261 14.98 18.17 28.43
N ASP A 262 13.94 18.77 29.01
CA ASP A 262 12.55 18.66 28.57
C ASP A 262 12.06 20.02 28.05
N PRO A 263 11.91 20.18 26.72
CA PRO A 263 11.48 21.43 26.11
C PRO A 263 10.00 21.79 26.41
N SER A 264 9.20 20.87 26.92
CA SER A 264 7.79 21.10 27.28
C SER A 264 7.59 21.60 28.71
N CYS A 265 8.64 21.56 29.54
CA CYS A 265 8.58 21.95 30.95
C CYS A 265 9.20 23.33 31.22
N ASP A 266 8.53 24.09 32.09
CA ASP A 266 9.08 25.34 32.62
C ASP A 266 10.24 25.05 33.57
N ILE A 267 11.25 25.92 33.56
CA ILE A 267 12.35 25.87 34.53
C ILE A 267 12.43 27.14 35.34
N PHE A 268 12.80 27.00 36.61
CA PHE A 268 12.98 28.12 37.52
C PHE A 268 14.48 28.37 37.73
N ILE A 269 14.93 29.59 37.47
CA ILE A 269 16.31 30.01 37.66
C ILE A 269 16.36 31.12 38.70
N LYS A 270 17.18 30.92 39.74
CA LYS A 270 17.38 31.92 40.80
C LYS A 270 18.26 33.08 40.32
N TYR A 271 17.87 34.27 40.73
CA TYR A 271 18.59 35.52 40.56
C TYR A 271 18.80 36.15 41.93
N LEU A 272 19.99 36.71 42.13
CA LEU A 272 20.40 37.36 43.37
C LEU A 272 20.42 38.87 43.11
N ALA A 273 19.90 39.66 44.05
CA ALA A 273 20.02 41.11 43.97
C ALA A 273 21.51 41.51 43.99
N ASN A 274 21.85 42.53 43.22
CA ASN A 274 23.19 43.13 43.21
C ASN A 274 23.45 43.92 44.48
#